data_AF-A0A2A8HPH9-F1
#
_entry.id   AF-A0A2A8HPH9-F1
#
_cell.length_a   1.000
_cell.length_b   1.000
_cell.length_c   1.000
_cell.angle_alpha   90.00
_cell.angle_beta   90.00
_cell.angle_gamma   90.00
#
_symmetry.space_group_name_H-M   'P 1'
#
loop_
_entity.id
_entity.type
_entity.pdbx_description
1 polymer ?
#
loop_
_entity_poly.entity_id
_entity_poly.type
_entity_poly.pdbx_seq_one_letter_code
_entity_poly.pdbx_strand_id
1 'polypeptide(L)'
;MPDLSVFELAVANAISRQKISTDEDLQEVLSDWFQRKVRVPDVSAALDTMIAKGIVRRGDETLCEYRLTPHGIDAVTSLYGGCIRMIDRGLGLLNVSMILNLLTTTRESDDA
;
A
#
# COMPACT_ATOMS: atom_id res chain seq x y z
N MET A 1 -8.45 -4.13 -17.41
CA MET A 1 -8.88 -3.31 -16.25
C MET A 1 -7.69 -3.20 -15.32
N PRO A 2 -7.54 -2.16 -14.47
CA PRO A 2 -6.52 -2.22 -13.43
C PRO A 2 -6.77 -3.47 -12.56
N ASP A 3 -5.72 -4.25 -12.31
CA ASP A 3 -5.83 -5.54 -11.62
C ASP A 3 -6.15 -5.40 -10.11
N LEU A 4 -6.06 -4.18 -9.59
CA LEU A 4 -6.25 -3.80 -8.19
C LEU A 4 -7.20 -2.61 -8.07
N SER A 5 -8.06 -2.66 -7.06
CA SER A 5 -8.85 -1.55 -6.56
C SER A 5 -8.00 -0.58 -5.72
N VAL A 6 -8.54 0.61 -5.42
CA VAL A 6 -7.89 1.58 -4.52
C VAL A 6 -7.67 0.99 -3.11
N PHE A 7 -8.59 0.14 -2.64
CA PHE A 7 -8.46 -0.51 -1.34
C PHE A 7 -7.34 -1.56 -1.37
N GLU A 8 -7.29 -2.42 -2.39
CA GLU A 8 -6.19 -3.40 -2.55
C GLU A 8 -4.83 -2.70 -2.77
N LEU A 9 -4.79 -1.53 -3.42
CA LEU A 9 -3.59 -0.69 -3.52
C LEU A 9 -3.13 -0.18 -2.15
N ALA A 10 -4.06 0.26 -1.31
CA ALA A 10 -3.74 0.68 0.06
C ALA A 10 -3.20 -0.50 0.89
N VAL A 11 -3.81 -1.68 0.79
CA VAL A 11 -3.32 -2.91 1.43
C VAL A 11 -1.88 -3.22 0.97
N ALA A 12 -1.63 -3.22 -0.34
CA ALA A 12 -0.30 -3.46 -0.89
C ALA A 12 0.74 -2.45 -0.38
N ASN A 13 0.34 -1.18 -0.28
CA ASN A 13 1.21 -0.14 0.24
C ASN A 13 1.58 -0.35 1.71
N ALA A 14 0.60 -0.71 2.54
CA ALA A 14 0.86 -1.01 3.95
C ALA A 14 1.87 -2.17 4.09
N ILE A 15 1.67 -3.25 3.32
CA ILE A 15 2.61 -4.39 3.26
C ILE A 15 4.01 -3.96 2.79
N SER A 16 4.10 -2.99 1.87
CA SER A 16 5.40 -2.54 1.33
C SER A 16 6.21 -1.67 2.29
N ARG A 17 5.55 -0.97 3.23
CA ARG A 17 6.19 0.04 4.10
C ARG A 17 6.65 -0.51 5.44
N GLN A 18 5.98 -1.54 5.93
CA GLN A 18 6.22 -2.08 7.27
C GLN A 18 5.93 -3.57 7.31
N LYS A 19 6.47 -4.23 8.34
CA LYS A 19 6.16 -5.62 8.61
C LYS A 19 4.70 -5.74 9.05
N ILE A 20 3.90 -6.46 8.26
CA ILE A 20 2.51 -6.79 8.55
C ILE A 20 2.42 -8.30 8.73
N SER A 21 1.93 -8.75 9.90
CA SER A 21 1.79 -10.18 10.21
C SER A 21 0.33 -10.62 10.38
N THR A 22 -0.56 -9.69 10.67
CA THR A 22 -1.98 -9.97 10.92
C THR A 22 -2.89 -9.06 10.08
N ASP A 23 -4.16 -9.46 9.97
CA ASP A 23 -5.19 -8.66 9.30
C ASP A 23 -5.54 -7.43 10.16
N GLU A 24 -5.40 -7.54 11.49
CA GLU A 24 -5.54 -6.45 12.45
C GLU A 24 -4.48 -5.37 12.25
N ASP A 25 -3.21 -5.74 12.00
CA ASP A 25 -2.14 -4.78 11.69
C ASP A 25 -2.52 -3.91 10.48
N LEU A 26 -3.08 -4.55 9.44
CA LEU A 26 -3.58 -3.85 8.26
C LEU A 26 -4.80 -3.00 8.57
N GLN A 27 -5.73 -3.51 9.36
CA GLN A 27 -6.92 -2.77 9.73
C GLN A 27 -6.56 -1.46 10.46
N GLU A 28 -5.57 -1.47 11.35
CA GLU A 28 -5.09 -0.28 12.05
C GLU A 28 -4.52 0.75 11.08
N VAL A 29 -3.54 0.35 10.26
CA VAL A 29 -2.88 1.24 9.27
C VAL A 29 -3.88 1.82 8.28
N LEU A 30 -4.77 0.98 7.75
CA LEU A 30 -5.77 1.42 6.78
C LEU A 30 -6.81 2.34 7.44
N SER A 31 -7.18 2.10 8.70
CA SER A 31 -8.14 2.97 9.40
C SER A 31 -7.59 4.37 9.61
N ASP A 32 -6.29 4.45 9.93
CA ASP A 32 -5.57 5.72 10.00
C ASP A 32 -5.56 6.43 8.63
N TRP A 33 -5.14 5.75 7.56
CA TRP A 33 -5.05 6.38 6.24
C TRP A 33 -6.39 6.81 5.66
N PHE A 34 -7.45 6.01 5.86
CA PHE A 34 -8.79 6.35 5.39
C PHE A 34 -9.54 7.31 6.33
N GLN A 35 -8.97 7.65 7.49
CA GLN A 35 -9.60 8.49 8.52
C GLN A 35 -10.97 7.96 8.97
N ARG A 36 -11.15 6.63 8.92
CA ARG A 36 -12.37 5.92 9.33
C ARG A 36 -12.04 4.50 9.70
N LYS A 37 -12.82 3.92 10.62
CA LYS A 37 -12.67 2.50 10.97
C LYS A 37 -12.92 1.60 9.75
N VAL A 38 -11.88 0.90 9.33
CA VAL A 38 -11.93 -0.21 8.37
C VAL A 38 -12.31 -1.48 9.12
N ARG A 39 -13.09 -2.37 8.50
CA ARG A 39 -13.50 -3.62 9.13
C ARG A 39 -12.52 -4.73 8.74
N VAL A 40 -12.12 -5.56 9.72
CA VAL A 40 -11.22 -6.70 9.49
C VAL A 40 -11.73 -7.62 8.36
N PRO A 41 -13.04 -7.96 8.24
CA PRO A 41 -13.52 -8.79 7.12
C PRO A 41 -13.27 -8.18 5.73
N ASP A 42 -13.26 -6.84 5.61
CA ASP A 42 -12.97 -6.18 4.33
C ASP A 42 -11.48 -6.32 3.98
N VAL A 43 -10.61 -6.28 5.00
CA VAL A 43 -9.16 -6.52 4.87
C VAL A 43 -8.90 -7.96 4.46
N SER A 44 -9.49 -8.94 5.18
CA SER A 44 -9.32 -10.37 4.88
C SER A 44 -9.78 -10.68 3.45
N ALA A 45 -10.95 -10.18 3.02
CA ALA A 45 -11.45 -10.39 1.67
C ALA A 45 -10.54 -9.80 0.59
N ALA A 46 -9.93 -8.64 0.85
CA ALA A 46 -8.95 -8.05 -0.06
C ALA A 46 -7.67 -8.89 -0.13
N LEU A 47 -7.15 -9.35 1.01
CA LEU A 47 -5.98 -10.23 1.07
C LEU A 47 -6.22 -11.53 0.33
N ASP A 48 -7.35 -12.21 0.55
CA ASP A 48 -7.72 -13.44 -0.13
C ASP A 48 -7.74 -13.24 -1.65
N THR A 49 -8.32 -12.13 -2.10
CA THR A 49 -8.35 -11.77 -3.52
C THR A 49 -6.94 -11.54 -4.08
N MET A 50 -6.11 -10.79 -3.36
CA MET A 50 -4.73 -10.49 -3.78
C MET A 50 -3.83 -11.73 -3.76
N ILE A 51 -4.05 -12.66 -2.83
CA ILE A 51 -3.36 -13.96 -2.78
C ILE A 51 -3.79 -14.83 -3.95
N ALA A 52 -5.09 -14.91 -4.25
CA ALA A 52 -5.62 -15.66 -5.39
C ALA A 52 -5.08 -15.13 -6.73
N LYS A 53 -4.84 -13.81 -6.83
CA LYS A 53 -4.20 -13.16 -7.99
C LYS A 53 -2.67 -13.30 -8.02
N GLY A 54 -2.05 -13.88 -7.00
CA GLY A 54 -0.59 -14.00 -6.90
C GLY A 54 0.15 -12.68 -6.67
N ILE A 55 -0.54 -11.66 -6.16
CA ILE A 55 0.01 -10.31 -5.88
C ILE A 55 0.67 -10.29 -4.49
N VAL A 56 0.03 -10.93 -3.52
CA VAL A 56 0.53 -11.09 -2.15
C VAL A 56 0.81 -12.56 -1.90
N ARG A 57 1.86 -12.84 -1.14
CA ARG A 57 2.09 -14.13 -0.51
C ARG A 57 2.08 -13.97 1.01
N ARG A 58 1.51 -14.95 1.70
CA ARG A 58 1.69 -15.10 3.14
C ARG A 58 3.05 -15.76 3.39
N GLY A 59 3.83 -15.23 4.33
CA GLY A 59 5.08 -15.83 4.78
C GLY A 59 4.84 -17.25 5.29
N ASP A 60 5.89 -18.07 5.23
CA ASP A 60 5.89 -19.39 5.86
C ASP A 60 5.76 -19.28 7.40
N GLU A 61 5.59 -20.42 8.08
CA GLU A 61 5.42 -20.52 9.54
C GLU A 61 6.53 -19.81 10.34
N THR A 62 7.69 -19.57 9.71
CA THR A 62 8.85 -18.90 10.31
C THR A 62 8.83 -17.38 10.17
N LEU A 63 8.25 -16.84 9.09
CA LEU A 63 8.26 -15.40 8.81
C LEU A 63 6.93 -14.73 9.16
N CYS A 64 5.82 -15.48 9.14
CA CYS A 64 4.45 -15.07 9.50
C CYS A 64 3.96 -13.71 8.94
N GLU A 65 4.65 -13.15 7.95
CA GLU A 65 4.40 -11.79 7.45
C GLU A 65 3.91 -11.83 6.01
N TYR A 66 3.01 -10.92 5.66
CA TYR A 66 2.60 -10.73 4.27
C TYR A 66 3.72 -10.06 3.49
N ARG A 67 3.95 -10.50 2.25
CA ARG A 67 4.89 -9.88 1.32
C ARG A 67 4.29 -9.77 -0.07
N LEU A 68 4.62 -8.70 -0.78
CA LEU A 68 4.34 -8.61 -2.20
C LEU A 68 5.21 -9.61 -2.98
N THR A 69 4.63 -10.22 -4.02
CA THR A 69 5.39 -10.98 -5.01
C THR A 69 6.04 -10.00 -6.01
N PRO A 70 7.02 -10.44 -6.83
CA PRO A 70 7.55 -9.58 -7.90
C PRO A 70 6.44 -9.07 -8.84
N HIS A 71 5.51 -9.95 -9.22
CA HIS A 71 4.33 -9.58 -10.00
C HIS A 71 3.47 -8.53 -9.29
N GLY A 72 3.26 -8.68 -7.97
CA GLY A 72 2.52 -7.71 -7.18
C GLY A 72 3.20 -6.35 -7.09
N ILE A 73 4.53 -6.30 -7.00
CA ILE A 73 5.31 -5.05 -7.01
C ILE A 73 5.11 -4.31 -8.33
N ASP A 74 5.17 -5.03 -9.47
CA ASP A 74 5.00 -4.42 -10.79
C ASP A 74 3.57 -3.87 -10.98
N ALA A 75 2.56 -4.64 -10.55
CA ALA A 75 1.15 -4.23 -10.60
C ALA A 75 0.90 -2.97 -9.74
N VAL A 76 1.44 -2.94 -8.52
CA VAL A 76 1.30 -1.82 -7.59
C VAL A 76 2.02 -0.57 -8.09
N THR A 77 3.26 -0.72 -8.57
CA THR A 77 4.05 0.39 -9.15
C THR A 77 3.33 1.04 -10.33
N SER A 78 2.78 0.22 -11.24
CA SER A 78 2.05 0.69 -12.40
C SER A 78 0.81 1.49 -12.01
N LEU A 79 0.05 0.99 -11.03
CA LEU A 79 -1.14 1.67 -10.53
C LEU A 79 -0.78 2.97 -9.79
N TYR A 80 0.30 3.00 -9.01
CA TYR A 80 0.82 4.22 -8.39
C TYR A 80 1.13 5.31 -9.39
N GLY A 81 1.84 4.96 -10.47
CA GLY A 81 2.14 5.91 -11.54
C GLY A 81 0.86 6.48 -12.18
N GLY A 82 -0.15 5.64 -12.36
CA GLY A 82 -1.48 6.05 -12.80
C GLY A 82 -2.17 7.01 -11.83
N CYS A 83 -2.21 6.69 -10.54
CA CYS A 83 -2.79 7.54 -9.49
C CYS A 83 -2.10 8.90 -9.40
N ILE A 84 -0.77 8.94 -9.38
CA ILE A 84 0.00 10.19 -9.36
C ILE A 84 -0.35 11.04 -10.57
N ARG A 85 -0.35 10.45 -11.78
CA ARG A 85 -0.72 11.18 -13.00
C ARG A 85 -2.16 11.68 -12.99
N MET A 86 -3.11 10.94 -12.42
CA MET A 86 -4.49 11.39 -12.30
C MET A 86 -4.62 12.60 -11.36
N ILE A 87 -3.98 12.55 -10.18
CA ILE A 87 -3.97 13.67 -9.22
C ILE A 87 -3.34 14.91 -9.86
N ASP A 88 -2.24 14.68 -10.58
CA ASP A 88 -1.51 15.68 -11.33
C ASP A 88 -2.23 16.14 -12.63
N ARG A 89 -3.39 15.57 -12.95
CA ARG A 89 -4.17 15.83 -14.17
C ARG A 89 -3.36 15.67 -15.47
N GLY A 90 -2.29 14.87 -15.42
CA GLY A 90 -1.35 14.65 -16.52
C GLY A 90 -0.42 15.82 -16.82
N LEU A 91 -0.34 16.83 -15.95
CA LEU A 91 0.35 18.10 -16.23
C LEU A 91 1.86 18.10 -15.89
N GLY A 92 2.35 17.06 -15.20
CA GLY A 92 3.72 16.96 -14.70
C GLY A 92 4.05 17.92 -13.55
N LEU A 93 3.04 18.48 -12.87
CA LEU A 93 3.21 19.48 -11.80
C LEU A 93 3.63 18.85 -10.48
N LEU A 94 3.16 17.62 -10.20
CA LEU A 94 3.66 16.80 -9.11
C LEU A 94 5.04 16.24 -9.48
N ASN A 95 6.07 17.04 -9.26
CA ASN A 95 7.42 16.52 -9.27
C ASN A 95 7.57 15.59 -8.07
N VAL A 96 7.54 14.28 -8.33
CA VAL A 96 7.61 13.23 -7.31
C VAL A 96 8.83 13.43 -6.40
N SER A 97 9.96 13.95 -6.92
CA SER A 97 11.13 14.25 -6.10
C SER A 97 10.89 15.37 -5.07
N MET A 98 10.05 16.36 -5.39
CA MET A 98 9.70 17.44 -4.46
C MET A 98 8.77 16.95 -3.34
N ILE A 99 7.80 16.08 -3.68
CA ILE A 99 6.91 15.47 -2.68
C ILE A 99 7.70 14.55 -1.74
N LEU A 100 8.60 13.73 -2.30
CA LEU A 100 9.48 12.87 -1.50
C LEU A 100 10.39 13.71 -0.59
N ASN A 101 10.93 14.82 -1.07
CA ASN A 101 11.72 15.75 -0.24
C ASN A 101 10.92 16.29 0.95
N LEU A 102 9.69 16.73 0.72
CA LEU A 102 8.83 17.25 1.79
C LEU A 102 8.55 16.19 2.86
N LEU A 103 8.30 14.94 2.45
CA LEU A 103 8.06 13.82 3.38
C LEU A 103 9.30 13.46 4.20
N THR A 104 10.51 13.58 3.62
CA THR A 104 11.77 13.34 4.35
C THR A 104 12.14 14.48 5.30
N THR A 105 11.88 15.74 4.94
CA THR A 105 12.21 16.91 5.78
C THR A 105 11.36 16.98 7.06
N THR A 106 10.08 16.56 7.01
CA THR A 106 9.25 16.46 8.21
C THR A 106 9.73 15.39 9.21
N ARG A 107 10.47 14.36 8.76
CA ARG A 107 10.96 13.31 9.66
C ARG A 107 12.21 13.74 10.44
N GLU A 108 13.00 14.66 9.91
CA GLU A 108 14.17 15.23 10.61
C GLU A 108 13.79 16.30 11.64
N SER A 109 12.57 16.85 11.57
CA SER A 109 12.11 17.91 12.48
C SER A 109 11.46 17.37 13.77
N ASP A 110 11.10 16.09 13.82
CA ASP A 110 10.55 15.44 15.02
C ASP A 110 11.64 14.77 15.89
N ASP A 111 12.88 14.69 15.41
CA ASP A 111 14.05 14.12 16.11
C ASP A 111 15.02 15.20 16.68
N ALA A 112 14.59 16.48 16.75
CA ALA A 112 15.40 17.62 17.19
C ALA A 112 14.87 18.32 18.47
#